data_AF-H0A0K6-F1
#
_entry.id   AF-H0A0K6-F1
#
_cell.length_a   1.000
_cell.length_b   1.000
_cell.length_c   1.000
_cell.angle_alpha   90.00
_cell.angle_beta   90.00
_cell.angle_gamma   90.00
#
_symmetry.space_group_name_H-M   'P 1'
#
loop_
_entity.id
_entity.type
_entity.pdbx_description
1 polymer ?
#
loop_
_entity_poly.entity_id
_entity_poly.type
_entity_poly.pdbx_seq_one_letter_code
_entity_poly.pdbx_strand_id
1 'polypeptide(L)'
;MVRMGNDFSHITRRCERAVVTAYRELRETGNDDLSSFRACTALYRIHHPEASVNEARRLVSEWIDHHLVRGETGPTDGCDCP
;
A
#
# COMPACT_ATOMS: atom_id res chain seq x y z
N MET A 1 -32.36 1.93 8.50
CA MET A 1 -31.60 0.80 7.93
C MET A 1 -30.68 1.39 6.84
N VAL A 2 -29.46 1.81 7.18
CA VAL A 2 -28.47 2.35 6.23
C VAL A 2 -27.12 1.66 6.50
N ARG A 3 -26.46 1.28 5.41
CA ARG A 3 -25.40 0.28 5.28
C ARG A 3 -24.08 0.69 5.96
N MET A 4 -23.63 -0.10 6.94
CA MET A 4 -22.34 0.04 7.64
C MET A 4 -21.30 -0.95 7.09
N GLY A 5 -21.13 -1.03 5.77
CA GLY A 5 -20.28 -2.09 5.19
C GLY A 5 -19.61 -1.76 3.87
N ASN A 6 -19.53 -0.48 3.47
CA ASN A 6 -19.03 -0.12 2.14
C ASN A 6 -17.89 0.92 2.16
N ASP A 7 -17.56 1.54 3.29
CA ASP A 7 -16.51 2.56 3.37
C ASP A 7 -15.10 1.96 3.57
N PHE A 8 -15.00 0.80 4.21
CA PHE A 8 -13.73 0.12 4.47
C PHE A 8 -13.05 -0.33 3.17
N SER A 9 -13.82 -0.85 2.21
CA SER A 9 -13.32 -1.22 0.87
C SER A 9 -12.85 -0.04 0.02
N HIS A 10 -13.13 1.21 0.42
CA HIS A 10 -12.60 2.41 -0.23
C HIS A 10 -11.34 2.94 0.44
N ILE A 11 -11.20 2.81 1.76
CA ILE A 11 -9.99 3.18 2.51
C ILE A 11 -8.85 2.23 2.18
N THR A 12 -9.12 0.92 2.16
CA THR A 12 -8.16 -0.12 1.78
C THR A 12 -7.61 0.06 0.37
N ARG A 13 -8.49 0.37 -0.60
CA ARG A 13 -8.12 0.76 -1.97
C ARG A 13 -7.35 2.09 -2.06
N ARG A 14 -7.44 2.96 -1.05
CA ARG A 14 -6.67 4.22 -1.01
C ARG A 14 -5.27 4.00 -0.46
N CYS A 15 -5.10 3.16 0.56
CA CYS A 15 -3.77 2.87 1.14
C CYS A 15 -2.86 2.15 0.13
N GLU A 16 -3.38 1.10 -0.52
CA GLU A 16 -2.68 0.39 -1.59
C GLU A 16 -2.28 1.34 -2.73
N ARG A 17 -3.27 2.08 -3.28
CA ARG A 17 -3.00 3.00 -4.39
C ARG A 17 -2.04 4.12 -4.00
N ALA A 18 -2.14 4.66 -2.80
CA ALA A 18 -1.23 5.69 -2.31
C ALA A 18 0.21 5.16 -2.23
N VAL A 19 0.40 3.96 -1.69
CA VAL A 19 1.72 3.34 -1.61
C VAL A 19 2.29 3.02 -2.99
N VAL A 20 1.50 2.40 -3.88
CA VAL A 20 1.95 2.06 -5.25
C VAL A 20 2.30 3.32 -6.04
N THR A 21 1.51 4.38 -5.89
CA THR A 21 1.76 5.67 -6.56
C THR A 21 3.03 6.31 -6.02
N ALA A 22 3.16 6.43 -4.69
CA ALA A 22 4.36 6.98 -4.06
C ALA A 22 5.62 6.18 -4.43
N TYR A 23 5.53 4.85 -4.49
CA TYR A 23 6.65 4.00 -4.89
C TYR A 23 7.09 4.28 -6.33
N ARG A 24 6.14 4.43 -7.26
CA ARG A 24 6.43 4.78 -8.66
C ARG A 24 7.08 6.16 -8.76
N GLU A 25 6.51 7.18 -8.11
CA GLU A 25 7.06 8.54 -8.12
C GLU A 25 8.48 8.59 -7.52
N LEU A 26 8.73 7.86 -6.42
CA LEU A 26 10.06 7.77 -5.84
C LEU A 26 11.07 7.14 -6.79
N ARG A 27 10.68 6.10 -7.54
CA ARG A 27 11.54 5.50 -8.57
C ARG A 27 11.76 6.43 -9.76
N GLU A 28 10.73 7.14 -10.22
CA GLU A 28 10.83 8.10 -11.31
C GLU A 28 11.74 9.28 -10.96
N THR A 29 11.78 9.68 -9.68
CA THR A 29 12.72 10.70 -9.17
C THR A 29 14.15 10.19 -8.97
N GLY A 30 14.41 8.91 -9.25
CA GLY A 30 15.74 8.30 -9.20
C GLY A 30 16.12 7.66 -7.87
N ASN A 31 15.17 7.42 -6.96
CA ASN A 31 15.45 6.63 -5.76
C ASN A 31 15.61 5.14 -6.12
N ASP A 32 16.51 4.47 -5.40
CA ASP A 32 16.66 3.02 -5.52
C ASP A 32 15.44 2.27 -4.93
N ASP A 33 15.25 1.02 -5.37
CA ASP A 33 14.14 0.17 -4.96
C ASP A 33 14.04 0.00 -3.44
N LEU A 34 15.17 -0.12 -2.74
CA LEU A 34 15.20 -0.37 -1.30
C LEU A 34 14.85 0.88 -0.50
N SER A 35 15.35 2.05 -0.91
CA SER A 35 14.99 3.34 -0.33
C SER A 35 13.51 3.66 -0.55
N SER A 36 13.02 3.45 -1.77
CA SER A 36 11.60 3.64 -2.12
C SER A 36 10.69 2.72 -1.30
N PHE A 37 11.08 1.45 -1.13
CA PHE A 37 10.34 0.47 -0.33
C PHE A 37 10.27 0.86 1.15
N ARG A 38 11.40 1.31 1.73
CA ARG A 38 11.45 1.77 3.11
C ARG A 38 10.58 3.00 3.34
N ALA A 39 10.61 3.97 2.43
CA ALA A 39 9.78 5.16 2.49
C ALA A 39 8.28 4.80 2.43
N CYS A 40 7.90 3.88 1.53
CA CYS A 40 6.52 3.39 1.41
C CYS A 40 6.06 2.65 2.68
N THR A 41 6.92 1.82 3.25
CA THR A 41 6.65 1.13 4.53
C THR A 41 6.45 2.15 5.67
N ALA A 42 7.26 3.20 5.71
CA ALA A 42 7.13 4.25 6.71
C ALA A 42 5.82 5.06 6.52
N LEU A 43 5.50 5.42 5.28
CA LEU A 43 4.26 6.11 4.93
C LEU A 43 3.04 5.29 5.36
N TYR A 44 3.00 4.00 5.06
CA TYR A 44 1.92 3.11 5.50
C TYR A 44 1.74 3.14 7.03
N ARG A 45 2.84 3.10 7.79
CA ARG A 45 2.79 3.12 9.27
C ARG A 45 2.45 4.48 9.88
N ILE A 46 2.60 5.59 9.15
CA ILE A 46 2.11 6.90 9.59
C ILE A 46 0.57 6.89 9.58
N HIS A 47 -0.03 6.22 8.60
CA HIS A 47 -1.48 6.04 8.50
C HIS A 47 -2.00 4.92 9.41
N HIS A 48 -1.21 3.85 9.58
CA HIS A 48 -1.52 2.68 10.41
C HIS A 48 -0.44 2.49 11.48
N PRO A 49 -0.42 3.34 12.52
CA PRO A 49 0.52 3.16 13.62
C PRO A 49 0.30 1.84 14.37
N GLU A 50 -0.91 1.27 14.30
CA GLU A 50 -1.25 -0.05 14.83
C GLU A 50 -0.58 -1.20 14.08
N ALA A 51 -0.20 -1.01 12.81
CA ALA A 51 0.41 -2.06 12.01
C ALA A 51 1.86 -2.30 12.42
N SER A 52 2.19 -3.57 12.60
CA SER A 52 3.57 -4.00 12.87
C SER A 52 4.48 -3.74 11.67
N VAL A 53 5.77 -3.52 11.92
CA VAL A 53 6.76 -3.30 10.83
C VAL A 53 6.80 -4.47 9.85
N ASN A 54 6.67 -5.71 10.34
CA ASN A 54 6.67 -6.89 9.50
C ASN A 54 5.43 -6.98 8.61
N GLU A 55 4.27 -6.59 9.14
CA GLU A 55 3.01 -6.59 8.41
C GLU A 55 3.00 -5.51 7.33
N ALA A 56 3.43 -4.29 7.68
CA ALA A 56 3.62 -3.20 6.73
C ALA A 56 4.54 -3.60 5.58
N ARG A 57 5.69 -4.22 5.88
CA ARG A 57 6.62 -4.69 4.84
C ARG A 57 5.99 -5.73 3.94
N ARG A 58 5.28 -6.71 4.52
CA ARG A 58 4.61 -7.77 3.77
C ARG A 58 3.59 -7.17 2.79
N LEU A 59 2.68 -6.34 3.27
CA LEU A 59 1.64 -5.71 2.45
C LEU A 59 2.23 -4.85 1.34
N VAL A 60 3.20 -3.99 1.67
CA VAL A 60 3.87 -3.13 0.68
C VAL A 60 4.59 -3.97 -0.38
N SER A 61 5.25 -5.07 0.02
CA SER A 61 5.88 -6.00 -0.93
C SER A 61 4.87 -6.66 -1.85
N GLU A 62 3.74 -7.13 -1.32
CA GLU A 62 2.68 -7.76 -2.12
C GLU A 62 2.06 -6.78 -3.11
N TRP A 63 1.84 -5.52 -2.71
CA TRP A 63 1.33 -4.48 -3.60
C TRP A 63 2.32 -4.11 -4.71
N ILE A 64 3.61 -4.01 -4.39
CA ILE A 64 4.64 -3.75 -5.39
C ILE A 64 4.76 -4.92 -6.36
N ASP A 65 4.77 -6.17 -5.88
CA ASP A 65 4.80 -7.36 -6.75
C ASP A 65 3.60 -7.37 -7.70
N HIS A 66 2.38 -7.18 -7.17
CA HIS A 66 1.16 -7.20 -7.99
C HIS A 66 1.12 -6.08 -9.03
N HIS A 67 1.35 -4.83 -8.62
CA HIS A 67 1.14 -3.66 -9.50
C HIS A 67 2.34 -3.29 -10.37
N LEU A 68 3.56 -3.59 -9.92
CA LEU A 68 4.78 -3.22 -10.65
C LEU A 68 5.48 -4.41 -11.32
N VAL A 69 5.49 -5.59 -10.68
CA VAL A 69 6.15 -6.78 -11.26
C VAL A 69 5.20 -7.53 -12.18
N ARG A 70 4.00 -7.86 -11.70
CA ARG A 70 2.97 -8.57 -12.49
C ARG A 70 2.20 -7.63 -13.41
N GLY A 71 2.17 -6.33 -13.10
CA GLY A 71 1.44 -5.33 -13.87
C GLY A 71 -0.08 -5.51 -13.80
N GLU A 72 -0.56 -6.25 -12.80
CA GLU A 72 -1.98 -6.48 -12.58
C GLU A 72 -2.61 -5.18 -12.04
N THR A 73 -3.77 -4.83 -12.58
CA THR A 73 -4.54 -3.65 -12.14
C THR A 73 -5.72 -4.05 -11.25
N GLY A 74 -5.77 -5.34 -10.88
CA GLY A 74 -6.78 -5.89 -9.99
C GLY A 74 -6.56 -5.45 -8.54
N PRO A 75 -7.56 -5.68 -7.68
CA PRO A 75 -7.37 -5.51 -6.25
C PRO A 75 -6.42 -6.59 -5.73
N THR A 76 -5.46 -6.20 -4.90
CA THR A 76 -4.80 -7.15 -3.98
C THR A 76 -5.72 -7.42 -2.78
N ASP A 77 -5.37 -8.40 -1.93
CA ASP A 77 -6.10 -8.68 -0.68
C ASP A 77 -6.22 -7.44 0.24
N GLY A 78 -5.45 -6.38 -0.04
CA GLY A 78 -5.58 -5.08 0.62
C GLY A 78 -5.07 -5.12 2.06
N CYS A 79 -5.27 -4.02 2.79
CA CYS A 79 -5.13 -4.02 4.25
C CYS A 79 -6.48 -4.34 4.90
N ASP A 80 -6.50 -4.97 6.07
CA ASP A 80 -7.71 -5.02 6.93
C ASP A 80 -7.82 -3.72 7.75
N CYS A 81 -7.93 -2.59 7.04
CA CYS A 81 -8.04 -1.28 7.66
C CYS A 81 -9.47 -1.07 8.26
N PRO A 82 -9.60 -0.60 9.52
CA PRO A 82 -10.88 -0.37 10.18
C PRO A 82 -11.58 0.93 9.77
#